data_AF-A0AAE7P1B8-F1
#
_entry.id   AF-A0AAE7P1B8-F1
#
_cell.length_a   1.000
_cell.length_b   1.000
_cell.length_c   1.000
_cell.angle_alpha   90.00
_cell.angle_beta   90.00
_cell.angle_gamma   90.00
#
_symmetry.space_group_name_H-M   'P 1'
#
loop_
_entity.id
_entity.type
_entity.pdbx_description
1 polymer ?
#
loop_
_entity_poly.entity_id
_entity_poly.type
_entity_poly.pdbx_seq_one_letter_code
_entity_poly.pdbx_strand_id
1 'polypeptide(L)'
;MTIPISRLYDSYADAQRAVTNLETAGVPHSDLSIVANNSDSWYSTDNKKVDRDRDGVDDRAEGAATGAGIGAGLGGAAGLLAGLGLLAIPGLGPVVAAGWLASAALVATAGAATGGLIGALTQAGVSHEDAALYAEGVRRGGTLVSARVPEADRARIEAILDQSSVNLSDRRAAWQKSGWTNFDPSAKPYGADEVRKERELYRTGVR
;
A
#
# COMPACT_ATOMS: atom_id res chain seq x y z
N MET A 1 -14.78 -10.18 18.49
CA MET A 1 -13.92 -10.70 17.41
C MET A 1 -13.50 -9.53 16.54
N THR A 2 -12.25 -9.49 16.09
CA THR A 2 -11.76 -8.49 15.13
C THR A 2 -11.73 -9.07 13.72
N ILE A 3 -11.98 -8.24 12.73
CA ILE A 3 -12.00 -8.58 11.30
C ILE A 3 -11.01 -7.69 10.54
N PRO A 4 -10.34 -8.18 9.49
CA PRO A 4 -9.55 -7.34 8.60
C PRO A 4 -10.48 -6.66 7.58
N ILE A 5 -10.28 -5.36 7.36
CA ILE A 5 -10.92 -4.60 6.29
C ILE A 5 -9.80 -3.93 5.51
N SER A 6 -9.66 -4.31 4.23
CA SER A 6 -8.59 -3.82 3.37
C SER A 6 -9.15 -3.08 2.17
N ARG A 7 -8.44 -2.06 1.68
CA ARG A 7 -8.73 -1.35 0.44
C ARG A 7 -7.46 -0.98 -0.31
N LEU A 8 -7.56 -0.99 -1.63
CA LEU A 8 -6.50 -0.55 -2.54
C LEU A 8 -6.74 0.90 -2.96
N TYR A 9 -5.68 1.66 -3.12
CA TYR A 9 -5.66 3.04 -3.58
C TYR A 9 -4.64 3.19 -4.71
N ASP A 10 -4.90 4.09 -5.65
CA ASP A 10 -3.96 4.35 -6.76
C ASP A 10 -2.78 5.22 -6.35
N SER A 11 -2.90 5.98 -5.24
CA SER A 11 -1.83 6.81 -4.73
C SER A 11 -1.61 6.65 -3.23
N TYR A 12 -0.36 6.82 -2.80
CA TYR A 12 0.00 6.85 -1.39
C TYR A 12 -0.72 7.98 -0.65
N ALA A 13 -0.95 9.13 -1.29
CA ALA A 13 -1.63 10.26 -0.70
C ALA A 13 -3.11 9.94 -0.36
N ASP A 14 -3.82 9.21 -1.23
CA ASP A 14 -5.21 8.80 -0.96
C ASP A 14 -5.26 7.79 0.19
N ALA A 15 -4.34 6.81 0.19
CA ALA A 15 -4.20 5.84 1.26
C ALA A 15 -3.85 6.48 2.61
N GLN A 16 -2.96 7.47 2.64
CA GLN A 16 -2.60 8.19 3.85
C GLN A 16 -3.79 8.97 4.43
N ARG A 17 -4.63 9.57 3.57
CA ARG A 17 -5.89 10.21 4.01
C ARG A 17 -6.85 9.20 4.61
N ALA A 18 -6.96 8.00 4.04
CA ALA A 18 -7.77 6.93 4.61
C ALA A 18 -7.26 6.51 6.01
N VAL A 19 -5.95 6.30 6.17
CA VAL A 19 -5.33 6.01 7.48
C VAL A 19 -5.64 7.11 8.49
N THR A 20 -5.45 8.37 8.11
CA THR A 20 -5.76 9.56 8.92
C THR A 20 -7.22 9.58 9.38
N ASN A 21 -8.15 9.29 8.47
CA ASN A 21 -9.57 9.25 8.78
C ASN A 21 -9.91 8.09 9.73
N LEU A 22 -9.24 6.95 9.60
CA LEU A 22 -9.41 5.81 10.51
C LEU A 22 -8.90 6.11 11.92
N GLU A 23 -7.73 6.74 12.04
CA GLU A 23 -7.20 7.20 13.34
C GLU A 23 -8.15 8.21 14.00
N THR A 24 -8.65 9.17 13.21
CA THR A 24 -9.64 10.16 13.68
C THR A 24 -10.95 9.49 14.13
N ALA A 25 -11.32 8.39 13.48
CA ALA A 25 -12.47 7.57 13.86
C ALA A 25 -12.19 6.61 15.05
N GLY A 26 -11.02 6.72 15.67
CA GLY A 26 -10.64 5.99 16.88
C GLY A 26 -10.02 4.62 16.64
N VAL A 27 -9.66 4.26 15.39
CA VAL A 27 -8.95 2.99 15.14
C VAL A 27 -7.52 3.12 15.65
N PRO A 28 -7.07 2.21 16.54
CA PRO A 28 -5.72 2.26 17.07
C PRO A 28 -4.68 2.10 15.97
N HIS A 29 -3.61 2.86 16.13
CA HIS A 29 -2.46 2.84 15.27
C HIS A 29 -1.90 1.42 15.00
N SER A 30 -1.80 0.61 16.05
CA SER A 30 -1.33 -0.78 16.03
C SER A 30 -2.21 -1.73 15.21
N ASP A 31 -3.43 -1.31 14.88
CA ASP A 31 -4.40 -2.07 14.10
C ASP A 31 -4.53 -1.59 12.66
N LEU A 32 -3.80 -0.54 12.31
CA LEU A 32 -3.68 -0.04 10.95
C LEU A 32 -2.41 -0.56 10.30
N SER A 33 -2.45 -0.68 8.99
CA SER A 33 -1.28 -0.97 8.18
C SER A 33 -1.42 -0.35 6.80
N ILE A 34 -0.31 0.14 6.27
CA ILE A 34 -0.19 0.65 4.91
C ILE A 34 0.95 -0.10 4.21
N VAL A 35 0.75 -0.49 2.96
CA VAL A 35 1.77 -1.12 2.12
C VAL A 35 1.72 -0.49 0.74
N ALA A 36 2.78 0.22 0.35
CA ALA A 36 2.85 1.01 -0.87
C ALA A 36 4.01 0.55 -1.75
N ASN A 37 3.78 0.45 -3.06
CA ASN A 37 4.85 0.22 -4.01
C ASN A 37 5.83 1.39 -4.08
N ASN A 38 7.12 1.10 -4.15
CA ASN A 38 8.19 2.09 -4.22
C ASN A 38 9.15 1.85 -5.40
N SER A 39 8.70 1.23 -6.49
CA SER A 39 9.54 0.96 -7.67
C SER A 39 10.04 2.23 -8.37
N ASP A 40 9.33 3.35 -8.23
CA ASP A 40 9.74 4.68 -8.70
C ASP A 40 10.50 5.50 -7.64
N SER A 41 10.88 4.87 -6.52
CA SER A 41 11.71 5.47 -5.46
C SER A 41 11.20 6.80 -4.91
N TRP A 42 9.88 6.98 -4.89
CA TRP A 42 9.24 8.18 -4.32
C TRP A 42 9.53 8.30 -2.81
N TYR A 43 9.80 7.18 -2.14
CA TYR A 43 10.29 7.12 -0.77
C TYR A 43 11.74 6.60 -0.77
N SER A 44 12.63 7.32 -0.11
CA SER A 44 14.00 6.88 0.12
C SER A 44 14.45 7.32 1.50
N THR A 45 15.17 6.43 2.18
CA THR A 45 15.85 6.74 3.44
C THR A 45 17.23 7.39 3.21
N ASP A 46 17.69 7.41 1.95
CA ASP A 46 18.95 8.04 1.55
C ASP A 46 18.74 9.49 1.13
N ASN A 47 19.69 10.38 1.45
CA ASN A 47 19.71 11.79 1.02
C ASN A 47 20.01 12.00 -0.48
N LYS A 48 19.80 11.01 -1.35
CA LYS A 48 20.05 11.11 -2.80
C LYS A 48 18.89 11.79 -3.50
N LYS A 49 19.12 12.76 -4.41
CA LYS A 49 18.06 13.44 -5.20
C LYS A 49 17.01 12.46 -5.74
N VAL A 50 15.72 12.75 -5.55
CA VAL A 50 14.61 11.99 -6.16
C VAL A 50 14.27 12.75 -7.42
N ASP A 51 14.40 12.13 -8.58
CA ASP A 51 14.15 12.75 -9.89
C ASP A 51 13.33 11.74 -10.69
N ARG A 52 11.99 11.85 -10.63
CA ARG A 52 11.07 10.80 -11.12
C ARG A 52 10.81 10.94 -12.61
N ASP A 53 10.88 12.15 -13.14
CA ASP A 53 10.70 12.45 -14.56
C ASP A 53 12.03 12.55 -15.33
N ARG A 54 13.17 12.43 -14.63
CA ARG A 54 14.53 12.52 -15.18
C ARG A 54 14.81 13.89 -15.79
N ASP A 55 14.17 14.93 -15.28
CA ASP A 55 14.38 16.32 -15.72
C ASP A 55 15.58 16.99 -15.02
N GLY A 56 16.20 16.30 -14.05
CA GLY A 56 17.35 16.77 -13.28
C GLY A 56 16.97 17.61 -12.06
N VAL A 57 15.68 17.83 -11.79
CA VAL A 57 15.13 18.54 -10.65
C VAL A 57 14.85 17.53 -9.52
N ASP A 58 15.10 17.96 -8.27
CA ASP A 58 14.69 17.15 -7.13
C ASP A 58 13.18 17.29 -6.96
N ASP A 59 12.49 16.21 -7.32
CA ASP A 59 11.06 15.98 -7.29
C ASP A 59 10.49 15.82 -5.88
N ARG A 60 11.36 15.89 -4.86
CA ARG A 60 10.92 16.05 -3.48
C ARG A 60 10.08 17.31 -3.38
N ALA A 61 8.78 17.13 -3.20
CA ALA A 61 7.94 18.19 -2.68
C ALA A 61 8.62 18.76 -1.42
N GLU A 62 8.93 20.05 -1.45
CA GLU A 62 9.52 20.79 -0.35
C GLU A 62 8.58 20.70 0.87
N GLY A 63 8.81 19.69 1.72
CA GLY A 63 7.89 19.34 2.81
C GLY A 63 8.18 18.04 3.56
N ALA A 64 9.22 17.28 3.21
CA ALA A 64 9.54 16.00 3.87
C ALA A 64 11.06 15.75 4.04
N ALA A 65 11.87 16.80 4.08
CA ALA A 65 13.28 16.67 4.43
C ALA A 65 13.40 16.61 5.96
N THR A 66 13.90 15.48 6.47
CA THR A 66 14.16 15.14 7.90
C THR A 66 13.02 14.36 8.57
N GLY A 67 13.03 13.04 8.37
CA GLY A 67 12.11 12.11 9.04
C GLY A 67 12.77 10.78 9.40
N ALA A 68 14.02 10.80 9.87
CA ALA A 68 14.56 9.70 10.67
C ALA A 68 13.78 9.68 12.01
N GLY A 69 12.58 9.11 11.98
CA GLY A 69 11.57 9.25 13.01
C GLY A 69 10.23 9.51 12.36
N ILE A 70 9.52 8.45 11.97
CA ILE A 70 8.11 8.57 11.59
C ILE A 70 7.35 8.70 12.90
N GLY A 71 7.37 9.94 13.38
CA GLY A 71 7.09 10.31 14.75
C GLY A 71 7.55 11.75 14.93
N ALA A 72 6.73 12.70 14.46
CA ALA A 72 6.91 14.16 14.50
C ALA A 72 7.65 14.79 13.31
N GLY A 73 6.88 15.48 12.47
CA GLY A 73 7.38 16.32 11.38
C GLY A 73 6.25 17.08 10.65
N LEU A 74 5.49 17.87 11.41
CA LEU A 74 4.63 19.01 11.02
C LEU A 74 4.05 19.05 9.59
N GLY A 75 2.81 18.54 9.46
CA GLY A 75 1.93 18.78 8.31
C GLY A 75 0.45 18.44 8.57
N GLY A 76 -0.06 18.68 9.79
CA GLY A 76 -1.50 18.64 10.11
C GLY A 76 -2.02 17.38 10.82
N ALA A 77 -2.21 17.47 12.14
CA ALA A 77 -3.12 16.72 13.04
C ALA A 77 -3.36 15.19 12.95
N ALA A 78 -2.92 14.41 11.96
CA ALA A 78 -3.19 12.97 11.90
C ALA A 78 -2.21 12.21 10.98
N GLY A 79 -1.93 10.94 11.28
CA GLY A 79 -1.30 10.03 10.31
C GLY A 79 0.17 9.67 10.51
N LEU A 80 0.62 9.37 11.74
CA LEU A 80 1.96 8.80 11.94
C LEU A 80 1.88 7.30 12.13
N LEU A 81 1.97 6.55 11.01
CA LEU A 81 2.42 5.17 11.02
C LEU A 81 3.85 5.02 11.54
N ALA A 82 3.98 4.96 12.88
CA ALA A 82 5.23 4.68 13.56
C ALA A 82 5.86 3.41 12.97
N GLY A 83 7.00 3.58 12.29
CA GLY A 83 7.79 2.46 11.74
C GLY A 83 7.49 2.09 10.28
N LEU A 84 7.48 3.05 9.35
CA LEU A 84 7.66 2.72 7.92
C LEU A 84 9.04 2.10 7.72
N GLY A 85 9.07 0.93 7.11
CA GLY A 85 10.27 0.26 6.61
C GLY A 85 10.21 0.10 5.10
N LEU A 86 11.36 0.22 4.45
CA LEU A 86 11.52 -0.19 3.06
C LEU A 86 11.87 -1.69 3.02
N LEU A 87 11.09 -2.48 2.29
CA LEU A 87 11.24 -3.92 2.18
C LEU A 87 11.23 -4.34 0.71
N ALA A 88 12.07 -5.30 0.33
CA ALA A 88 11.98 -5.93 -0.99
C ALA A 88 11.20 -7.24 -0.86
N ILE A 89 10.01 -7.31 -1.46
CA ILE A 89 9.17 -8.51 -1.45
C ILE A 89 9.26 -9.19 -2.83
N PRO A 90 9.60 -10.48 -2.92
CA PRO A 90 9.57 -11.23 -4.17
C PRO A 90 8.23 -11.08 -4.92
N GLY A 91 8.29 -10.86 -6.23
CA GLY A 91 7.12 -10.60 -7.08
C GLY A 91 6.54 -9.17 -7.01
N LEU A 92 6.64 -8.49 -5.85
CA LEU A 92 6.14 -7.12 -5.65
C LEU A 92 7.20 -6.06 -5.98
N GLY A 93 8.47 -6.33 -5.64
CA GLY A 93 9.56 -5.35 -5.71
C GLY A 93 9.74 -4.55 -4.41
N PRO A 94 10.37 -3.36 -4.47
CA PRO A 94 10.53 -2.50 -3.30
C PRO A 94 9.19 -1.94 -2.86
N VAL A 95 8.88 -2.06 -1.57
CA VAL A 95 7.65 -1.54 -0.95
C VAL A 95 7.96 -0.80 0.34
N VAL A 96 7.21 0.26 0.61
CA VAL A 96 7.17 0.91 1.91
C VAL A 96 6.01 0.32 2.69
N ALA A 97 6.27 -0.17 3.89
CA ALA A 97 5.23 -0.74 4.74
C ALA A 97 5.32 -0.20 6.17
N ALA A 98 4.18 0.06 6.79
CA ALA A 98 4.09 0.31 8.23
C ALA A 98 2.90 -0.41 8.86
N GLY A 99 2.92 -0.50 10.19
CA GLY A 99 1.89 -1.15 10.97
C GLY A 99 2.00 -2.68 10.94
N TRP A 100 0.91 -3.36 11.29
CA TRP A 100 0.96 -4.79 11.60
C TRP A 100 1.31 -5.71 10.41
N LEU A 101 1.03 -5.32 9.15
CA LEU A 101 1.46 -6.11 7.99
C LEU A 101 2.96 -5.97 7.71
N ALA A 102 3.58 -4.83 8.07
CA ALA A 102 5.01 -4.63 7.88
C ALA A 102 5.82 -5.66 8.69
N SER A 103 5.41 -5.92 9.92
CA SER A 103 5.99 -6.97 10.77
C SER A 103 5.81 -8.37 10.17
N ALA A 104 4.65 -8.65 9.56
CA ALA A 104 4.37 -9.95 8.96
C ALA A 104 5.20 -10.21 7.68
N ALA A 105 5.45 -9.17 6.87
CA ALA A 105 6.26 -9.26 5.67
C ALA A 105 7.73 -9.62 5.97
N LEU A 106 8.26 -9.20 7.13
CA LEU A 106 9.63 -9.51 7.56
C LEU A 106 9.86 -11.00 7.88
N VAL A 107 8.82 -11.71 8.33
CA VAL A 107 8.93 -13.11 8.79
C VAL A 107 8.79 -14.10 7.61
N ALA A 108 8.36 -13.62 6.45
CA ALA A 108 8.08 -14.45 5.28
C ALA A 108 9.32 -14.93 4.50
N THR A 109 10.53 -14.53 4.89
CA THR A 109 11.79 -14.83 4.19
C THR A 109 12.28 -16.28 4.36
N ALA A 110 11.62 -17.12 5.17
CA ALA A 110 12.10 -18.45 5.57
C ALA A 110 11.50 -19.68 4.85
N GLY A 111 10.84 -19.52 3.67
CA GLY A 111 10.65 -20.67 2.76
C GLY A 111 9.24 -21.24 2.53
N ALA A 112 8.16 -20.47 2.74
CA ALA A 112 6.83 -20.84 2.23
C ALA A 112 6.59 -20.16 0.86
N ALA A 113 6.18 -20.92 -0.15
CA ALA A 113 6.00 -20.49 -1.56
C ALA A 113 4.90 -19.42 -1.81
N THR A 114 4.33 -18.86 -0.74
CA THR A 114 3.35 -17.75 -0.71
C THR A 114 3.83 -16.56 0.15
N GLY A 115 5.12 -16.54 0.49
CA GLY A 115 5.75 -15.66 1.49
C GLY A 115 5.81 -14.18 1.11
N GLY A 116 4.80 -13.43 1.55
CA GLY A 116 4.74 -11.99 1.42
C GLY A 116 3.38 -11.46 1.86
N LEU A 117 2.96 -10.34 1.26
CA LEU A 117 1.70 -9.67 1.57
C LEU A 117 0.45 -10.60 1.54
N ILE A 118 0.41 -11.58 0.63
CA ILE A 118 -0.68 -12.57 0.54
C ILE A 118 -0.77 -13.41 1.82
N GLY A 119 0.35 -13.96 2.29
CA GLY A 119 0.40 -14.74 3.52
C GLY A 119 -0.04 -13.92 4.74
N ALA A 120 0.42 -12.67 4.83
CA ALA A 120 0.07 -11.77 5.92
C ALA A 120 -1.44 -11.44 5.95
N LEU A 121 -2.05 -11.17 4.79
CA LEU A 121 -3.48 -10.88 4.68
C LEU A 121 -4.35 -12.12 4.94
N THR A 122 -3.95 -13.27 4.41
CA THR A 122 -4.68 -14.53 4.62
C THR A 122 -4.65 -14.97 6.09
N GLN A 123 -3.51 -14.85 6.77
CA GLN A 123 -3.42 -15.10 8.21
C GLN A 123 -4.29 -14.13 9.02
N ALA A 124 -4.51 -12.91 8.53
CA ALA A 124 -5.40 -11.94 9.16
C ALA A 124 -6.89 -12.22 8.93
N GLY A 125 -7.23 -13.14 8.03
CA GLY A 125 -8.61 -13.53 7.70
C GLY A 125 -9.14 -13.00 6.37
N VAL A 126 -8.29 -12.40 5.53
CA VAL A 126 -8.66 -12.06 4.14
C VAL A 126 -8.66 -13.33 3.29
N SER A 127 -9.60 -13.47 2.36
CA SER A 127 -9.61 -14.62 1.43
C SER A 127 -8.31 -14.66 0.61
N HIS A 128 -7.88 -15.86 0.20
CA HIS A 128 -6.67 -15.98 -0.62
C HIS A 128 -6.80 -15.24 -1.98
N GLU A 129 -8.01 -15.27 -2.55
CA GLU A 129 -8.32 -14.56 -3.80
C GLU A 129 -8.21 -13.04 -3.65
N ASP A 130 -8.76 -12.45 -2.59
CA ASP A 130 -8.67 -11.00 -2.36
C ASP A 130 -7.24 -10.60 -2.00
N ALA A 131 -6.56 -11.41 -1.19
CA ALA A 131 -5.16 -11.19 -0.85
C ALA A 131 -4.26 -11.16 -2.10
N ALA A 132 -4.49 -12.06 -3.07
CA ALA A 132 -3.80 -12.06 -4.35
C ALA A 132 -4.11 -10.81 -5.19
N LEU A 133 -5.37 -10.34 -5.19
CA LEU A 133 -5.75 -9.09 -5.87
C LEU A 133 -5.09 -7.87 -5.25
N TYR A 134 -5.03 -7.77 -3.92
CA TYR A 134 -4.32 -6.69 -3.25
C TYR A 134 -2.82 -6.74 -3.52
N ALA A 135 -2.21 -7.93 -3.51
CA ALA A 135 -0.80 -8.10 -3.85
C ALA A 135 -0.50 -7.68 -5.29
N GLU A 136 -1.36 -8.03 -6.25
CA GLU A 136 -1.23 -7.56 -7.63
C GLU A 136 -1.41 -6.04 -7.72
N GLY A 137 -2.38 -5.47 -7.01
CA GLY A 137 -2.59 -4.03 -6.97
C GLY A 137 -1.38 -3.26 -6.46
N VAL A 138 -0.76 -3.73 -5.37
CA VAL A 138 0.50 -3.17 -4.86
C VAL A 138 1.63 -3.40 -5.87
N ARG A 139 1.80 -4.62 -6.39
CA ARG A 139 2.83 -4.92 -7.41
C ARG A 139 2.76 -3.98 -8.61
N ARG A 140 1.55 -3.57 -9.04
CA ARG A 140 1.31 -2.68 -10.17
C ARG A 140 1.44 -1.18 -9.85
N GLY A 141 1.77 -0.82 -8.61
CA GLY A 141 2.00 0.58 -8.22
C GLY A 141 1.00 1.14 -7.22
N GLY A 142 -0.02 0.39 -6.83
CA GLY A 142 -1.02 0.81 -5.86
C GLY A 142 -0.49 0.83 -4.42
N THR A 143 -1.35 1.30 -3.53
CA THR A 143 -1.14 1.32 -2.08
C THR A 143 -2.29 0.62 -1.38
N LEU A 144 -1.99 -0.33 -0.52
CA LEU A 144 -2.95 -1.04 0.31
C LEU A 144 -3.05 -0.38 1.68
N VAL A 145 -4.27 -0.20 2.18
CA VAL A 145 -4.54 0.05 3.60
C VAL A 145 -5.31 -1.14 4.16
N SER A 146 -4.96 -1.56 5.37
CA SER A 146 -5.67 -2.61 6.09
C SER A 146 -5.89 -2.22 7.54
N ALA A 147 -7.12 -2.39 8.03
CA ALA A 147 -7.52 -2.12 9.40
C ALA A 147 -8.05 -3.40 10.05
N ARG A 148 -7.62 -3.69 11.29
CA ARG A 148 -8.20 -4.75 12.12
C ARG A 148 -9.14 -4.12 13.13
N VAL A 149 -10.44 -4.36 12.98
CA VAL A 149 -11.45 -3.65 13.79
C VAL A 149 -12.46 -4.63 14.37
N PRO A 150 -13.13 -4.30 15.48
CA PRO A 150 -14.26 -5.07 15.95
C PRO A 150 -15.33 -5.19 14.86
N GLU A 151 -15.94 -6.37 14.74
CA GLU A 151 -16.98 -6.60 13.72
C GLU A 151 -18.16 -5.61 13.82
N ALA A 152 -18.47 -5.14 15.03
CA ALA A 152 -19.49 -4.11 15.26
C ALA A 152 -19.19 -2.77 14.57
N ASP A 153 -17.92 -2.47 14.28
CA ASP A 153 -17.51 -1.23 13.61
C ASP A 153 -17.43 -1.39 12.09
N ARG A 154 -17.68 -2.58 11.53
CA ARG A 154 -17.51 -2.91 10.11
C ARG A 154 -18.03 -1.82 9.17
N ALA A 155 -19.32 -1.50 9.27
CA ALA A 155 -19.96 -0.57 8.33
C ALA A 155 -19.38 0.85 8.42
N ARG A 156 -19.01 1.31 9.61
CA ARG A 156 -18.37 2.62 9.82
C ARG A 156 -17.00 2.67 9.16
N ILE A 157 -16.23 1.60 9.32
CA ILE A 157 -14.85 1.51 8.84
C ILE A 157 -14.80 1.27 7.32
N GLU A 158 -15.70 0.45 6.78
CA GLU A 158 -15.89 0.30 5.33
C GLU A 158 -16.20 1.64 4.68
N ALA A 159 -17.14 2.42 5.24
CA ALA A 159 -17.50 3.74 4.70
C ALA A 159 -16.32 4.74 4.68
N ILE A 160 -15.41 4.67 5.66
CA ILE A 160 -14.20 5.50 5.68
C ILE A 160 -13.21 5.03 4.63
N LEU A 161 -12.95 3.72 4.59
CA LEU A 161 -11.99 3.12 3.67
C LEU A 161 -12.44 3.22 2.21
N ASP A 162 -13.74 3.18 1.94
CA ASP A 162 -14.28 3.26 0.59
C ASP A 162 -14.00 4.63 -0.08
N GLN A 163 -13.71 5.67 0.72
CA GLN A 163 -13.39 7.01 0.23
C GLN A 163 -12.13 7.00 -0.63
N SER A 164 -12.29 7.20 -1.93
CA SER A 164 -11.19 7.17 -2.93
C SER A 164 -10.51 5.81 -3.10
N SER A 165 -11.12 4.73 -2.59
CA SER A 165 -10.60 3.38 -2.86
C SER A 165 -10.87 2.97 -4.30
N VAL A 166 -10.01 2.10 -4.81
CA VAL A 166 -10.18 1.45 -6.10
C VAL A 166 -11.34 0.45 -6.00
N ASN A 167 -12.27 0.50 -6.97
CA ASN A 167 -13.20 -0.62 -7.17
C ASN A 167 -12.41 -1.85 -7.65
N LEU A 168 -12.15 -2.77 -6.72
CA LEU A 168 -11.29 -3.92 -6.96
C LEU A 168 -11.86 -4.87 -8.01
N SER A 169 -13.20 -4.95 -8.13
CA SER A 169 -13.87 -5.77 -9.14
C SER A 169 -13.64 -5.23 -10.55
N ASP A 170 -13.79 -3.93 -10.74
CA ASP A 170 -13.53 -3.28 -12.04
C ASP A 170 -12.04 -3.37 -12.40
N ARG A 171 -11.17 -3.18 -11.40
CA ARG A 171 -9.73 -3.29 -11.56
C ARG A 171 -9.31 -4.71 -11.96
N ARG A 172 -9.85 -5.73 -11.29
CA ARG A 172 -9.64 -7.14 -11.64
C ARG A 172 -10.05 -7.42 -13.08
N ALA A 173 -11.24 -6.95 -13.48
CA ALA A 173 -11.73 -7.14 -14.84
C ALA A 173 -10.80 -6.48 -15.89
N ALA A 174 -10.26 -5.30 -15.60
CA ALA A 174 -9.29 -4.64 -16.46
C ALA A 174 -7.98 -5.44 -16.59
N TRP A 175 -7.44 -5.94 -15.47
CA TRP A 175 -6.24 -6.78 -15.50
C TRP A 175 -6.46 -8.10 -16.23
N GLN A 176 -7.62 -8.74 -16.06
CA GLN A 176 -7.97 -9.97 -16.77
C GLN A 176 -8.05 -9.75 -18.29
N LYS A 177 -8.57 -8.61 -18.75
CA LYS A 177 -8.54 -8.23 -20.17
C LYS A 177 -7.11 -8.08 -20.70
N SER A 178 -6.16 -7.68 -19.85
CA SER A 178 -4.73 -7.62 -20.20
C SER A 178 -3.99 -8.96 -20.06
N GLY A 179 -4.69 -10.06 -19.75
CA GLY A 179 -4.12 -11.40 -19.65
C GLY A 179 -3.70 -11.83 -18.24
N TRP A 180 -3.97 -11.03 -17.20
CA TRP A 180 -3.69 -11.42 -15.81
C TRP A 180 -4.71 -12.47 -15.34
N THR A 181 -4.24 -13.54 -14.70
CA THR A 181 -5.12 -14.63 -14.20
C THR A 181 -5.04 -14.78 -12.69
N ASN A 182 -3.84 -14.75 -12.12
CA ASN A 182 -3.57 -14.76 -10.69
C ASN A 182 -2.23 -14.07 -10.39
N PHE A 183 -1.99 -13.75 -9.13
CA PHE A 183 -0.70 -13.26 -8.68
C PHE A 183 0.39 -14.33 -8.85
N ASP A 184 1.54 -13.92 -9.38
CA ASP A 184 2.71 -14.76 -9.59
C ASP A 184 3.92 -14.19 -8.81
N PRO A 185 4.37 -14.84 -7.71
CA PRO A 185 5.52 -14.38 -6.94
C PRO A 185 6.85 -14.47 -7.70
N SER A 186 6.90 -15.25 -8.79
CA SER A 186 8.09 -15.40 -9.64
C SER A 186 8.14 -14.38 -10.79
N ALA A 187 7.04 -13.67 -11.05
CA ALA A 187 7.01 -12.64 -12.07
C ALA A 187 7.95 -11.48 -11.72
N LYS A 188 8.58 -10.90 -12.75
CA LYS A 188 9.44 -9.72 -12.57
C LYS A 188 8.62 -8.60 -11.93
N PRO A 189 9.11 -7.96 -10.85
CA PRO A 189 8.47 -6.78 -10.28
C PRO A 189 8.29 -5.69 -11.34
N TYR A 190 7.22 -4.89 -11.21
CA TYR A 190 7.03 -3.74 -12.10
C TYR A 190 8.14 -2.72 -11.87
N GLY A 191 8.77 -2.29 -12.96
CA GLY A 191 9.73 -1.20 -12.95
C GLY A 191 9.07 0.18 -12.77
N ALA A 192 9.88 1.20 -12.50
CA ALA A 192 9.41 2.57 -12.32
C ALA A 192 8.52 3.07 -13.48
N ASP A 193 8.94 2.82 -14.71
CA ASP A 193 8.22 3.30 -15.90
C ASP A 193 6.87 2.58 -16.09
N GLU A 194 6.79 1.30 -15.71
CA GLU A 194 5.54 0.52 -15.75
C GLU A 194 4.57 0.97 -14.65
N VAL A 195 5.08 1.18 -13.43
CA VAL A 195 4.30 1.74 -12.31
C VAL A 195 3.75 3.12 -12.63
N ARG A 196 4.55 4.02 -13.23
CA ARG A 196 4.07 5.35 -13.63
C ARG A 196 2.95 5.26 -14.66
N LYS A 197 3.13 4.43 -15.71
CA LYS A 197 2.10 4.20 -16.73
C LYS A 197 0.81 3.64 -16.14
N GLU A 198 0.91 2.66 -15.24
CA GLU A 198 -0.28 2.08 -14.59
C GLU A 198 -1.00 3.14 -13.74
N ARG A 199 -0.27 3.91 -12.93
CA ARG A 199 -0.85 5.00 -12.12
C ARG A 199 -1.50 6.05 -13.00
N GLU A 200 -0.88 6.44 -14.11
CA GLU A 200 -1.44 7.40 -15.08
C GLU A 200 -2.73 6.88 -15.71
N LEU A 201 -2.75 5.61 -16.13
CA LEU A 201 -3.92 4.96 -16.73
C LEU A 201 -5.16 5.09 -15.84
N TYR A 202 -4.99 4.95 -14.53
CA TYR A 202 -6.10 5.01 -13.56
C TYR A 202 -6.30 6.38 -12.92
N ARG A 203 -5.30 7.27 -12.94
CA ARG A 203 -5.42 8.66 -12.44
C ARG A 203 -6.43 9.48 -13.24
N THR A 204 -6.57 9.21 -14.54
CA THR A 204 -7.48 9.94 -15.45
C THR A 204 -8.86 9.29 -15.63
N GLY A 205 -9.09 8.12 -15.04
CA GLY A 205 -10.35 7.39 -15.13
C GLY A 205 -11.34 7.80 -14.04
N VAL A 206 -12.11 8.85 -14.30
CA VAL A 206 -13.41 9.22 -13.66
C VAL A 206 -13.49 9.10 -12.13
N ARG A 207 -13.42 10.26 -11.47
CA ARG A 207 -13.99 10.47 -10.12
C ARG A 207 -15.50 10.54 -10.17
#